data_AF-A0A840LHY5-F1
#
_entry.id   AF-A0A840LHY5-F1
#
_cell.length_a   1.000
_cell.length_b   1.000
_cell.length_c   1.000
_cell.angle_alpha   90.00
_cell.angle_beta   90.00
_cell.angle_gamma   90.00
#
_symmetry.space_group_name_H-M   'P 1'
#
loop_
_entity.id
_entity.type
_entity.pdbx_description
1 polymer ?
#
loop_
_entity_poly.entity_id
_entity_poly.type
_entity_poly.pdbx_seq_one_letter_code
_entity_poly.pdbx_strand_id
1 'polypeptide(L)'
;MIRFEALWLSPLPLDMRAGTHTALGRVVAVFGAAHPHHAYIFTNRRGDRMKVLIHDGIGIWLAARRLNQGSFVRLGWADPARLSPTQFDALVLGLPWQRVGEAGVITPRVKIPVVSIDSKWGAQMRERVGSIRTRIQRPSGSAHAAAGERIAGGGVA
;
A
#
# COMPACT_ATOMS: atom_id res chain seq x y z
N MET A 1 -11.35 -24.06 16.45
CA MET A 1 -10.29 -23.05 16.27
C MET A 1 -10.44 -22.02 17.38
N ILE A 2 -9.37 -21.62 18.08
CA ILE A 2 -9.46 -20.61 19.15
C ILE A 2 -9.82 -19.27 18.51
N ARG A 3 -10.82 -18.57 19.06
CA ARG A 3 -11.34 -17.29 18.55
C ARG A 3 -10.93 -16.17 19.50
N PHE A 4 -10.55 -15.04 18.92
CA PHE A 4 -10.21 -13.79 19.61
C PHE A 4 -10.72 -12.61 18.76
N GLU A 5 -10.97 -11.47 19.39
CA GLU A 5 -11.56 -10.26 18.81
C GLU A 5 -10.52 -9.16 18.54
N ALA A 6 -9.38 -9.22 19.23
CA ALA A 6 -8.26 -8.31 18.99
C ALA A 6 -6.91 -9.04 19.06
N LEU A 7 -6.03 -8.65 18.15
CA LEU A 7 -4.62 -9.05 18.08
C LEU A 7 -3.76 -7.82 18.36
N TRP A 8 -2.83 -7.94 19.29
CA TRP A 8 -1.95 -6.86 19.73
C TRP A 8 -0.49 -7.29 19.66
N LEU A 9 0.33 -6.54 18.94
CA LEU A 9 1.78 -6.75 18.84
C LEU A 9 2.51 -5.82 19.80
N SER A 10 3.31 -6.41 20.70
CA SER A 10 4.16 -5.67 21.64
C SER A 10 5.37 -5.05 20.93
N PRO A 11 5.73 -3.78 21.23
CA PRO A 11 6.98 -3.18 20.76
C PRO A 11 8.19 -3.73 21.53
N LEU A 12 7.97 -4.31 22.72
CA LEU A 12 9.00 -4.89 23.57
C LEU A 12 9.15 -6.41 23.37
N PRO A 13 10.38 -6.94 23.40
CA PRO A 13 10.65 -8.36 23.24
C PRO A 13 10.39 -9.13 24.54
N LEU A 14 9.98 -10.38 24.39
CA LEU A 14 9.84 -11.34 25.48
C LEU A 14 11.04 -12.31 25.49
N ASP A 15 11.48 -12.72 26.68
CA ASP A 15 12.37 -13.88 26.81
C ASP A 15 11.58 -15.14 26.45
N MET A 16 12.09 -15.94 25.51
CA MET A 16 11.43 -17.18 25.09
C MET A 16 11.40 -18.25 26.19
N ARG A 17 12.18 -18.11 27.26
CA ARG A 17 12.09 -18.92 28.49
C ARG A 17 10.86 -18.58 29.35
N ALA A 18 10.24 -17.41 29.19
CA ALA A 18 9.10 -16.98 29.99
C ALA A 18 7.89 -17.91 29.82
N GLY A 19 7.40 -18.49 30.92
CA GLY A 19 6.16 -19.28 30.96
C GLY A 19 4.89 -18.40 30.96
N THR A 20 3.72 -19.03 31.03
CA THR A 20 2.41 -18.35 30.94
C THR A 20 2.25 -17.20 31.93
N HIS A 21 2.62 -17.40 33.20
CA HIS A 21 2.49 -16.35 34.23
C HIS A 21 3.41 -15.15 33.96
N THR A 22 4.67 -15.39 33.58
CA THR A 22 5.63 -14.32 33.23
C THR A 22 5.20 -13.58 31.95
N ALA A 23 4.65 -14.29 30.97
CA ALA A 23 4.09 -13.69 29.77
C ALA A 23 2.84 -12.84 30.08
N LEU A 24 1.96 -13.29 30.99
CA LEU A 24 0.82 -12.53 31.46
C LEU A 24 1.25 -11.24 32.18
N GLY A 25 2.22 -11.32 33.09
CA GLY A 25 2.79 -10.13 33.74
C GLY A 25 3.38 -9.15 32.74
N ARG A 26 3.96 -9.63 31.64
CA ARG A 26 4.40 -8.79 30.51
C ARG A 26 3.25 -8.21 29.70
N VAL A 27 2.10 -8.88 29.58
CA VAL A 27 0.90 -8.29 28.97
C VAL A 27 0.39 -7.13 29.83
N VAL A 28 0.23 -7.33 31.14
CA VAL A 28 -0.19 -6.27 32.07
C VAL A 28 0.78 -5.07 32.02
N ALA A 29 2.10 -5.34 32.04
CA ALA A 29 3.11 -4.27 32.02
C ALA A 29 3.21 -3.47 30.69
N VAL A 30 2.72 -4.01 29.56
CA VAL A 30 2.81 -3.34 28.24
C VAL A 30 1.46 -2.80 27.76
N PHE A 31 0.36 -3.48 28.08
CA PHE A 31 -0.99 -3.19 27.58
C PHE A 31 -1.97 -2.78 28.70
N GLY A 32 -1.50 -2.62 29.93
CA GLY A 32 -2.31 -2.29 31.11
C GLY A 32 -3.11 -3.47 31.67
N ALA A 33 -3.77 -4.26 30.80
CA ALA A 33 -4.53 -5.44 31.19
C ALA A 33 -4.60 -6.50 30.08
N ALA A 34 -4.75 -7.76 30.48
CA ALA A 34 -5.15 -8.85 29.60
C ALA A 34 -6.67 -8.95 29.57
N HIS A 35 -7.29 -8.61 28.44
CA HIS A 35 -8.75 -8.63 28.30
C HIS A 35 -9.24 -9.98 27.76
N PRO A 36 -10.49 -10.39 28.09
CA PRO A 36 -11.16 -11.52 27.46
C PRO A 36 -11.09 -11.46 25.93
N HIS A 37 -11.01 -12.63 25.30
CA HIS A 37 -10.95 -12.80 23.84
C HIS A 37 -9.85 -11.98 23.14
N HIS A 38 -8.77 -11.60 23.82
CA HIS A 38 -7.63 -10.90 23.21
C HIS A 38 -6.39 -11.80 23.08
N ALA A 39 -5.62 -11.58 22.00
CA ALA A 39 -4.35 -12.23 21.73
C ALA A 39 -3.20 -11.21 21.71
N TYR A 40 -2.16 -11.47 22.50
CA TYR A 40 -1.01 -10.60 22.72
C TYR A 40 0.27 -11.27 22.23
N ILE A 41 0.92 -10.62 21.27
CA ILE A 41 2.05 -11.15 20.51
C ILE A 41 3.34 -10.48 20.97
N PHE A 42 4.33 -11.30 21.29
CA PHE A 42 5.69 -10.85 21.59
C PHE A 42 6.68 -11.57 20.69
N THR A 43 7.68 -10.85 20.18
CA THR A 43 8.84 -11.45 19.51
C THR A 43 10.01 -11.56 20.48
N ASN A 44 11.02 -12.37 20.16
CA ASN A 44 12.31 -12.32 20.86
C ASN A 44 13.20 -11.19 20.30
N ARG A 45 14.29 -10.85 21.01
CA ARG A 45 15.24 -9.81 20.56
C ARG A 45 15.80 -10.05 19.16
N ARG A 46 16.08 -11.32 18.79
CA ARG A 46 16.57 -11.74 17.46
C ARG A 46 15.51 -11.65 16.36
N GLY A 47 14.22 -11.71 16.71
CA GLY A 47 13.11 -11.72 15.76
C GLY A 47 12.85 -13.08 15.09
N ASP A 48 13.54 -14.17 15.42
CA ASP A 48 13.30 -15.51 14.82
C ASP A 48 12.22 -16.33 15.56
N ARG A 49 11.75 -15.86 16.72
CA ARG A 49 10.74 -16.52 17.56
C ARG A 49 9.71 -15.54 18.08
N MET A 50 8.49 -16.02 18.25
CA MET A 50 7.37 -15.30 18.85
C MET A 50 6.62 -16.18 19.86
N LYS A 51 5.97 -15.54 20.82
CA LYS A 51 4.90 -16.13 21.62
C LYS A 51 3.62 -15.34 21.45
N VAL A 52 2.48 -16.03 21.53
CA VAL A 52 1.14 -15.44 21.52
C VAL A 52 0.43 -15.90 22.78
N LEU A 53 0.17 -14.97 23.70
CA LEU A 53 -0.67 -15.21 24.87
C LEU A 53 -2.10 -14.86 24.50
N ILE A 54 -3.02 -15.81 24.64
CA ILE A 54 -4.44 -15.64 24.30
C ILE A 54 -5.24 -15.81 25.58
N HIS A 55 -6.03 -14.81 25.96
CA HIS A 55 -7.08 -14.99 26.95
C HIS A 55 -8.37 -15.31 26.20
N ASP A 56 -8.97 -16.47 26.44
CA ASP A 56 -10.17 -16.95 25.72
C ASP A 56 -11.49 -16.56 26.41
N GLY A 57 -11.41 -15.78 27.49
CA GLY A 57 -12.53 -15.38 28.35
C GLY A 57 -12.69 -16.25 29.61
N ILE A 58 -12.13 -17.46 29.65
CA ILE A 58 -12.22 -18.37 30.81
C ILE A 58 -10.82 -18.67 31.37
N GLY A 59 -9.85 -18.86 30.49
CA GLY A 59 -8.46 -19.18 30.81
C GLY A 59 -7.47 -18.50 29.86
N ILE A 60 -6.23 -19.00 29.88
CA ILE A 60 -5.10 -18.43 29.14
C ILE A 60 -4.34 -19.54 28.40
N TRP A 61 -4.11 -19.33 27.12
CA TRP A 61 -3.25 -20.14 26.27
C TRP A 61 -1.94 -19.39 26.00
N LEU A 62 -0.83 -20.12 25.88
CA LEU A 62 0.45 -19.58 25.43
C LEU A 62 0.99 -20.40 24.26
N ALA A 63 0.77 -19.91 23.03
CA ALA A 63 1.35 -20.50 21.83
C ALA A 63 2.78 -19.96 21.61
N ALA A 64 3.65 -20.78 21.03
CA ALA A 64 4.99 -20.38 20.62
C ALA A 64 5.22 -20.76 19.14
N ARG A 65 5.87 -19.88 18.39
CA ARG A 65 6.25 -20.13 16.99
C ARG A 65 7.68 -19.68 16.73
N ARG A 66 8.38 -20.46 15.92
CA ARG A 66 9.71 -20.16 15.41
C ARG A 66 9.67 -20.23 13.89
N LEU A 67 10.34 -19.30 13.22
CA LEU A 67 10.60 -19.44 11.78
C LEU A 67 11.82 -20.35 11.57
N ASN A 68 11.75 -21.24 10.57
CA ASN A 68 12.87 -22.10 10.20
C ASN A 68 14.01 -21.28 9.58
N GLN A 69 13.66 -20.21 8.84
CA GLN A 69 14.57 -19.25 8.23
C GLN A 69 13.98 -17.83 8.32
N GLY A 70 14.83 -16.81 8.28
CA GLY A 70 14.41 -15.40 8.36
C GLY A 70 14.03 -14.93 9.78
N SER A 71 13.34 -13.79 9.84
CA SER A 71 12.88 -13.16 11.08
C SER A 71 11.58 -12.40 10.84
N PHE A 72 10.79 -12.23 11.91
CA PHE A 72 9.59 -11.41 11.94
C PHE A 72 9.94 -9.93 11.74
N VAL A 73 9.34 -9.29 10.74
CA VAL A 73 9.51 -7.86 10.47
C VAL A 73 8.89 -7.04 11.60
N ARG A 74 9.72 -6.36 12.40
CA ARG A 74 9.25 -5.48 13.48
C ARG A 74 9.23 -4.02 13.02
N LEU A 75 8.24 -3.25 13.51
CA LEU A 75 8.35 -1.79 13.55
C LEU A 75 9.36 -1.36 14.63
N GLY A 76 9.76 -0.10 14.58
CA GLY A 76 10.59 0.52 15.62
C GLY A 76 9.90 0.51 16.99
N TRP A 77 10.69 0.77 18.03
CA TRP A 77 10.34 0.65 19.45
C TRP A 77 9.47 1.82 19.95
N ALA A 78 8.35 2.08 19.28
CA ALA A 78 7.35 3.04 19.70
C ALA A 78 6.22 2.33 20.45
N ASP A 79 5.04 2.23 19.84
CA ASP A 79 3.81 1.83 20.51
C ASP A 79 3.35 0.39 20.19
N PRO A 80 2.50 -0.21 21.03
CA PRO A 80 1.84 -1.47 20.70
C PRO A 80 0.86 -1.33 19.53
N ALA A 81 0.96 -2.23 18.56
CA ALA A 81 0.17 -2.17 17.32
C ALA A 81 -0.98 -3.18 17.35
N ARG A 82 -2.20 -2.75 17.06
CA ARG A 82 -3.32 -3.66 16.76
C ARG A 82 -3.13 -4.24 15.35
N LEU A 83 -3.27 -5.55 15.19
CA LEU A 83 -3.19 -6.24 13.90
C LEU A 83 -4.58 -6.62 13.39
N SER A 84 -4.77 -6.52 12.07
CA SER A 84 -5.87 -7.22 11.40
C SER A 84 -5.53 -8.73 11.25
N PRO A 85 -6.52 -9.61 11.00
CA PRO A 85 -6.26 -11.03 10.75
C PRO A 85 -5.26 -11.26 9.61
N THR A 86 -5.41 -10.56 8.49
CA THR A 86 -4.51 -10.69 7.32
C THR A 86 -3.08 -10.21 7.62
N GLN A 87 -2.93 -9.19 8.48
CA GLN A 87 -1.61 -8.77 8.96
C GLN A 87 -0.98 -9.81 9.88
N PHE A 88 -1.78 -10.45 10.73
CA PHE A 88 -1.30 -11.55 11.56
C PHE A 88 -0.90 -12.78 10.74
N ASP A 89 -1.68 -13.16 9.72
CA ASP A 89 -1.34 -14.26 8.81
C ASP A 89 0.00 -14.00 8.09
N ALA A 90 0.18 -12.77 7.58
CA ALA A 90 1.45 -12.33 6.99
C ALA A 90 2.61 -12.36 8.01
N LEU A 91 2.39 -11.84 9.23
CA LEU A 91 3.39 -11.85 10.31
C LEU A 91 3.78 -13.29 10.67
N VAL A 92 2.83 -14.21 10.81
CA VAL A 92 3.05 -15.63 11.12
C VAL A 92 3.91 -16.31 10.05
N LEU A 93 3.81 -15.89 8.79
CA LEU A 93 4.68 -16.35 7.69
C LEU A 93 6.05 -15.63 7.63
N GLY A 94 6.30 -14.61 8.45
CA GLY A 94 7.51 -13.79 8.42
C GLY A 94 7.51 -12.70 7.34
N LEU A 95 6.36 -12.45 6.71
CA LEU A 95 6.19 -11.45 5.65
C LEU A 95 6.09 -10.02 6.23
N PRO A 96 6.33 -8.96 5.43
CA PRO A 96 6.20 -7.56 5.85
C PRO A 96 4.72 -7.14 6.03
N TRP A 97 4.10 -7.63 7.11
CA TRP A 97 2.69 -7.43 7.46
C TRP A 97 2.24 -5.97 7.47
N GLN A 98 3.14 -5.02 7.70
CA GLN A 98 2.83 -3.58 7.68
C GLN A 98 2.27 -3.11 6.33
N ARG A 99 2.56 -3.84 5.25
CA ARG A 99 2.12 -3.53 3.88
C ARG A 99 0.92 -4.36 3.44
N VAL A 100 0.25 -5.03 4.37
CA VAL A 100 -0.83 -6.00 4.11
C VAL A 100 -2.15 -5.49 4.69
N GLY A 101 -3.24 -5.73 3.96
CA GLY A 101 -4.57 -5.16 4.27
C GLY A 101 -4.67 -3.70 3.83
N GLU A 102 -5.49 -2.91 4.53
CA GLU A 102 -5.73 -1.49 4.22
C GLU A 102 -4.45 -0.65 4.18
N ALA A 103 -3.44 -1.00 5.00
CA ALA A 103 -2.13 -0.35 5.03
C ALA A 103 -1.31 -0.56 3.73
N GLY A 104 -1.70 -1.48 2.86
CA GLY A 104 -1.12 -1.71 1.54
C GLY A 104 -1.84 -0.98 0.39
N VAL A 105 -2.94 -0.27 0.66
CA VAL A 105 -3.76 0.36 -0.40
C VAL A 105 -3.02 1.57 -0.99
N ILE A 106 -2.61 1.45 -2.26
CA ILE A 106 -2.05 2.56 -3.03
C ILE A 106 -3.20 3.43 -3.55
N THR A 107 -3.65 4.39 -2.74
CA THR A 107 -4.59 5.41 -3.20
C THR A 107 -3.85 6.40 -4.12
N PRO A 108 -4.20 6.51 -5.41
CA PRO A 108 -3.56 7.47 -6.30
C PRO A 108 -3.83 8.90 -5.83
N ARG A 109 -2.78 9.65 -5.51
CA ARG A 109 -2.88 11.03 -5.00
C ARG A 109 -3.17 12.04 -6.11
N VAL A 110 -4.18 11.77 -6.92
CA VAL A 110 -4.64 12.67 -7.99
C VAL A 110 -5.93 13.35 -7.55
N LYS A 111 -5.81 14.46 -6.82
CA LYS A 111 -6.86 15.47 -6.83
C LYS A 111 -6.84 16.11 -8.23
N ILE A 112 -7.62 15.58 -9.17
CA ILE A 112 -8.00 16.36 -10.35
C ILE A 112 -8.96 17.44 -9.83
N PRO A 113 -8.61 18.73 -9.80
CA PRO A 113 -9.62 19.74 -9.58
C PRO A 113 -10.58 19.68 -10.77
N VAL A 114 -11.87 19.54 -10.52
CA VAL A 114 -12.89 19.81 -11.54
C VAL A 114 -12.83 21.32 -11.82
N VAL A 115 -11.97 21.70 -12.75
CA VAL A 115 -11.86 23.09 -13.21
C VAL A 115 -13.15 23.41 -13.94
N SER A 116 -13.99 24.25 -13.33
CA SER A 116 -15.22 24.69 -13.98
C SER A 116 -14.90 25.26 -15.37
N ILE A 117 -15.74 24.89 -16.34
CA ILE A 117 -15.68 25.37 -17.72
C ILE A 117 -15.74 26.91 -17.75
N ASP A 118 -16.40 27.54 -16.79
CA ASP A 118 -16.58 29.00 -16.72
C ASP A 118 -15.41 29.74 -16.07
N SER A 119 -14.38 29.01 -15.61
CA SER A 119 -13.15 29.61 -15.09
C SER A 119 -12.31 30.24 -16.22
N LYS A 120 -11.45 31.19 -15.85
CA LYS A 120 -10.45 31.82 -16.74
C LYS A 120 -9.56 30.78 -17.45
N TRP A 121 -9.23 29.68 -16.77
CA TRP A 121 -8.46 28.56 -17.35
C TRP A 121 -9.29 27.77 -18.37
N GLY A 122 -10.60 27.57 -18.11
CA GLY A 122 -11.54 26.98 -19.06
C GLY A 122 -11.72 27.82 -20.33
N ALA A 123 -11.80 29.15 -20.19
CA ALA A 123 -11.82 30.07 -21.32
C ALA A 123 -10.53 30.00 -22.16
N GLN A 124 -9.36 30.04 -21.51
CA GLN A 124 -8.06 29.92 -22.17
C GLN A 124 -7.87 28.56 -22.86
N MET A 125 -8.42 27.48 -22.29
CA MET A 125 -8.42 26.17 -22.95
C MET A 125 -9.36 26.09 -24.15
N ARG A 126 -10.56 26.72 -24.12
CA ARG A 126 -11.43 26.83 -25.30
C ARG A 126 -10.73 27.53 -26.46
N GLU A 127 -10.03 28.62 -26.18
CA GLU A 127 -9.26 29.37 -27.17
C GLU A 127 -8.13 28.51 -27.78
N ARG A 128 -7.35 27.81 -26.95
CA ARG A 128 -6.28 26.91 -27.41
C ARG A 128 -6.80 25.73 -28.24
N VAL A 129 -7.92 25.12 -27.84
CA VAL A 129 -8.55 24.02 -28.61
C VAL A 129 -9.15 24.53 -29.92
N GLY A 130 -9.76 25.71 -29.94
CA GLY A 130 -10.24 26.36 -31.17
C GLY A 130 -9.09 26.69 -32.13
N SER A 131 -7.97 27.17 -31.63
CA SER A 131 -6.74 27.41 -32.40
C SER A 131 -6.18 26.13 -33.02
N ILE A 132 -6.18 25.01 -32.29
CA ILE A 132 -5.78 23.70 -32.82
C ILE A 132 -6.76 23.23 -33.91
N ARG A 133 -8.08 23.35 -33.68
CA ARG A 133 -9.12 22.93 -34.63
C ARG A 133 -9.02 23.69 -35.95
N THR A 134 -8.86 25.01 -35.89
CA THR A 134 -8.65 25.88 -37.07
C THR A 134 -7.31 25.63 -37.78
N ARG A 135 -6.27 25.16 -37.08
CA ARG A 135 -4.99 24.78 -37.69
C ARG A 135 -5.06 23.48 -38.49
N ILE A 136 -5.89 22.52 -38.05
CA ILE A 136 -6.13 21.25 -38.75
C ILE A 136 -7.01 21.44 -40.00
N GLN A 137 -7.85 22.49 -40.02
CA GLN A 137 -8.85 22.72 -41.07
C GLN A 137 -8.46 23.70 -42.18
N ARG A 138 -7.19 24.14 -42.24
CA ARG A 138 -6.68 24.84 -43.44
C ARG A 138 -6.34 23.80 -44.52
N PRO A 139 -7.01 23.79 -45.69
CA PRO A 139 -6.54 22.99 -46.82
C PRO A 139 -5.20 23.56 -47.32
N SER A 140 -4.29 22.68 -47.72
CA SER A 140 -3.03 23.04 -48.37
C SER A 140 -3.29 23.54 -49.79
N GLY A 141 -3.56 24.85 -49.92
CA GLY A 141 -3.89 25.50 -51.18
C GLY A 141 -2.71 25.67 -52.13
N SER A 142 -2.64 24.79 -53.13
CA SER A 142 -2.19 25.05 -54.51
C SER A 142 -0.90 25.84 -54.77
N ALA A 143 0.12 25.15 -55.29
CA ALA A 143 1.10 25.72 -56.22
C ALA A 143 1.54 24.66 -57.24
N HIS A 144 0.87 24.58 -58.39
CA HIS A 144 1.42 24.21 -59.71
C HIS A 144 0.30 24.16 -60.77
N ALA A 145 -0.02 25.33 -61.33
CA ALA A 145 -0.71 25.45 -62.61
C ALA A 145 -0.22 26.74 -63.28
N ALA A 146 0.10 26.64 -64.59
CA ALA A 146 0.61 27.68 -65.49
C ALA A 146 2.15 27.88 -65.57
N ALA A 147 2.80 27.11 -66.46
CA ALA A 147 3.94 27.56 -67.24
C ALA A 147 4.17 26.68 -68.49
N GLY A 148 4.11 27.28 -69.68
CA GLY A 148 4.89 26.84 -70.87
C GLY A 148 4.44 25.60 -71.64
N GLU A 149 3.54 25.79 -72.62
CA GLU A 149 3.46 24.90 -73.79
C GLU A 149 4.26 25.49 -74.96
N ARG A 150 4.77 24.62 -75.86
CA ARG A 150 5.66 24.88 -77.02
C ARG A 150 7.15 25.11 -76.62
N ILE A 151 8.17 24.72 -77.40
CA ILE A 151 8.25 24.42 -78.84
C ILE A 151 9.21 23.23 -79.12
N ALA A 152 8.83 22.36 -80.07
CA ALA A 152 9.57 21.39 -80.94
C ALA A 152 10.98 20.82 -80.61
N GLY A 153 11.18 19.53 -80.98
CA GLY A 153 12.43 19.10 -81.64
C GLY A 153 12.93 17.64 -81.51
N GLY A 154 12.58 16.77 -82.49
CA GLY A 154 13.56 15.87 -83.14
C GLY A 154 13.73 14.39 -82.72
N GLY A 155 13.41 13.47 -83.65
CA GLY A 155 13.90 12.07 -83.72
C GLY A 155 13.46 11.12 -82.58
N VAL A 156 13.69 9.80 -82.64
CA VAL A 156 14.26 8.98 -83.70
C VAL A 156 13.42 7.69 -83.78
N ALA A 157 13.01 7.19 -84.95
CA ALA A 157 13.24 7.73 -86.30
C ALA A 157 12.24 8.86 -86.65
#